data_AF-A0A950N8A8-F1
#
_entry.id   AF-A0A950N8A8-F1
#
_cell.length_a   1.000
_cell.length_b   1.000
_cell.length_c   1.000
_cell.angle_alpha   90.00
_cell.angle_beta   90.00
_cell.angle_gamma   90.00
#
_symmetry.space_group_name_H-M   'P 1'
#
loop_
_entity.id
_entity.type
_entity.pdbx_description
1 polymer ?
#
loop_
_entity_poly.entity_id
_entity_poly.type
_entity_poly.pdbx_seq_one_letter_code
_entity_poly.pdbx_strand_id
1 'polypeptide(L)'
;MNCEAFSDRVFDFLRGGLRDDRAAFDAHRASCPDCAARLAGIRENERILSAARVPTAPPELWPRIAAAVAQGRPLPFRALRLASLAAAAAGLLLVLTLWTSSRPAPAPTLNLVVQEVGPDSQRAFRGLVPKYDDVDAATAMVDTLLRND
;
A
#
# COMPACT_ATOMS: atom_id res chain seq x y z
N MET A 1 -18.86 -3.33 19.40
CA MET A 1 -17.76 -3.87 18.57
C MET A 1 -17.96 -3.42 17.13
N ASN A 2 -16.89 -3.00 16.45
CA ASN A 2 -16.90 -2.71 15.02
C ASN A 2 -16.42 -3.94 14.21
N CYS A 3 -16.53 -3.90 12.89
CA CYS A 3 -16.21 -5.04 12.01
C CYS A 3 -14.72 -5.43 12.05
N GLU A 4 -13.83 -4.47 12.30
CA GLU A 4 -12.39 -4.69 12.44
C GLU A 4 -12.09 -5.51 13.69
N ALA A 5 -12.55 -5.06 14.86
CA ALA A 5 -12.40 -5.78 16.12
C ALA A 5 -13.07 -7.16 16.09
N PHE A 6 -14.17 -7.33 15.34
CA PHE A 6 -14.76 -8.65 15.10
C PHE A 6 -13.81 -9.56 14.32
N SER A 7 -13.19 -9.04 13.26
CA SER A 7 -12.30 -9.80 12.39
C SER A 7 -11.04 -10.26 13.13
N ASP A 8 -10.47 -9.42 13.99
CA ASP A 8 -9.30 -9.76 14.79
C ASP A 8 -9.59 -10.87 15.81
N ARG A 9 -10.84 -10.92 16.32
CA ARG A 9 -11.25 -11.83 17.40
C ARG A 9 -11.93 -13.11 16.92
N VAL A 10 -12.20 -13.25 15.61
CA VAL A 10 -12.97 -14.37 15.05
C VAL A 10 -12.31 -15.73 15.33
N PHE A 11 -10.98 -15.82 15.24
CA PHE A 11 -10.26 -17.07 15.47
C PHE A 11 -10.18 -17.45 16.94
N ASP A 12 -10.07 -16.47 17.84
CA ASP A 12 -10.13 -16.72 19.28
C ASP A 12 -11.53 -17.21 19.68
N PHE A 13 -12.59 -16.66 19.06
CA PHE A 13 -13.95 -17.15 19.27
C PHE A 13 -14.12 -18.60 18.80
N LEU A 14 -13.61 -18.95 17.61
CA LEU A 14 -13.68 -20.32 17.07
C LEU A 14 -12.91 -21.34 17.92
N ARG A 15 -11.79 -20.92 18.53
CA ARG A 15 -11.00 -21.75 19.47
C ARG A 15 -11.58 -21.80 20.89
N GLY A 16 -12.68 -21.10 21.16
CA GLY A 16 -13.27 -21.00 22.51
C GLY A 16 -12.46 -20.13 23.49
N GLY A 17 -11.57 -19.27 22.99
CA GLY A 17 -10.71 -18.38 23.77
C GLY A 17 -11.39 -17.07 24.22
N LEU A 18 -12.52 -16.68 23.62
CA LEU A 18 -13.27 -15.49 24.04
C LEU A 18 -14.06 -15.75 25.33
N ARG A 19 -13.62 -15.17 26.45
CA ARG A 19 -14.35 -15.17 27.73
C ARG A 19 -15.10 -13.86 27.96
N ASP A 20 -14.37 -12.76 28.13
CA ASP A 20 -14.96 -11.48 28.53
C ASP A 20 -15.71 -10.79 27.37
N ASP A 21 -15.19 -10.91 26.14
CA ASP A 21 -15.76 -10.23 24.97
C ASP A 21 -16.88 -11.01 24.26
N ARG A 22 -17.26 -12.18 24.78
CA ARG A 22 -18.16 -13.10 24.04
C ARG A 22 -19.54 -12.51 23.77
N ALA A 23 -20.12 -11.84 24.76
CA ALA A 23 -21.42 -11.19 24.61
C ALA A 23 -21.40 -10.08 23.56
N ALA A 24 -20.35 -9.25 23.54
CA ALA A 24 -20.19 -8.18 22.57
C ALA A 24 -19.97 -8.71 21.14
N PHE A 25 -19.21 -9.80 21.00
CA PHE A 25 -18.98 -10.49 19.74
C PHE A 25 -20.28 -11.09 19.17
N ASP A 26 -21.05 -11.78 20.02
CA ASP A 26 -22.34 -12.37 19.64
C ASP A 26 -23.37 -11.29 19.27
N ALA A 27 -23.42 -10.18 20.02
CA ALA A 27 -24.27 -9.04 19.69
C ALA A 27 -23.93 -8.43 18.33
N HIS A 28 -22.64 -8.20 18.04
CA HIS A 28 -22.21 -7.66 16.75
C HIS A 28 -22.58 -8.61 15.60
N ARG A 29 -22.29 -9.91 15.75
CA ARG A 29 -22.66 -10.95 14.78
C ARG A 29 -24.15 -10.95 14.47
N ALA A 30 -25.01 -10.79 15.48
CA ALA A 30 -26.46 -10.75 15.29
C ALA A 30 -26.92 -9.49 14.54
N SER A 31 -26.23 -8.36 14.75
CA SER A 31 -26.58 -7.07 14.13
C SER A 31 -25.96 -6.82 12.75
N CYS A 32 -24.90 -7.55 12.37
CA CYS A 32 -24.13 -7.31 11.15
C CYS A 32 -24.14 -8.53 10.21
N PRO A 33 -24.93 -8.49 9.12
CA PRO A 33 -25.05 -9.60 8.17
C PRO A 33 -23.71 -10.02 7.54
N ASP A 34 -22.83 -9.05 7.23
CA ASP A 34 -21.53 -9.32 6.61
C ASP A 34 -20.61 -10.11 7.54
N CYS A 35 -20.55 -9.74 8.82
CA CYS A 35 -19.77 -10.47 9.82
C CYS A 35 -20.35 -11.86 10.11
N ALA A 36 -21.68 -12.00 10.08
CA ALA A 36 -22.34 -13.30 10.20
C ALA A 36 -22.01 -14.22 9.02
N ALA A 37 -22.09 -13.71 7.79
CA ALA A 37 -21.74 -14.45 6.57
C ALA A 37 -20.26 -14.86 6.56
N ARG A 38 -19.36 -13.95 6.98
CA ARG A 38 -17.92 -14.25 7.10
C ARG A 38 -17.67 -15.40 8.09
N LEU A 39 -18.28 -15.36 9.28
CA LEU A 39 -18.12 -16.45 10.26
C LEU A 39 -18.72 -17.77 9.74
N ALA A 40 -19.84 -17.72 9.02
CA ALA A 40 -20.43 -18.91 8.39
C ALA A 40 -19.47 -19.52 7.35
N GLY A 41 -18.84 -18.69 6.51
CA GLY A 41 -17.83 -19.14 5.54
C GLY A 41 -16.61 -19.80 6.20
N ILE A 42 -16.12 -19.25 7.31
CA ILE A 42 -15.00 -19.85 8.06
C ILE A 42 -15.41 -21.22 8.63
N ARG A 43 -16.60 -21.33 9.24
CA ARG A 43 -17.11 -22.60 9.77
C ARG A 43 -17.34 -23.66 8.69
N GLU A 44 -17.80 -23.23 7.52
CA GLU A 44 -17.94 -24.12 6.38
C GLU A 44 -16.59 -24.65 5.90
N ASN A 45 -15.56 -23.79 5.85
CA ASN A 45 -14.20 -24.24 5.57
C ASN A 45 -13.68 -25.22 6.62
N GLU A 46 -13.91 -24.97 7.92
CA GLU A 46 -13.56 -25.92 8.99
C GLU A 46 -14.29 -27.25 8.83
N ARG A 47 -15.57 -27.24 8.44
CA ARG A 47 -16.36 -28.44 8.16
C ARG A 47 -15.79 -29.23 6.99
N ILE A 48 -15.42 -28.55 5.90
CA ILE A 48 -14.81 -29.20 4.71
C ILE A 48 -13.44 -29.78 5.07
N LEU A 49 -12.60 -29.01 5.76
CA LEU A 49 -11.25 -29.42 6.14
C LEU A 49 -11.27 -30.55 7.18
N SER A 50 -12.20 -30.54 8.13
CA SER A 50 -12.35 -31.63 9.12
C SER A 50 -12.91 -32.91 8.50
N ALA A 51 -13.69 -32.82 7.42
CA ALA A 51 -14.14 -33.98 6.66
C ALA A 51 -13.06 -34.54 5.72
N ALA A 52 -12.01 -33.77 5.42
CA ALA A 52 -10.91 -34.24 4.59
C ALA A 52 -10.14 -35.35 5.30
N ARG A 53 -9.88 -36.47 4.61
CA ARG A 53 -9.02 -37.52 5.15
C ARG A 53 -7.61 -36.99 5.28
N VAL A 54 -7.13 -36.86 6.51
CA VAL A 54 -5.71 -36.60 6.78
C VAL A 54 -4.95 -37.86 6.39
N PRO A 55 -4.07 -37.83 5.37
CA PRO A 55 -3.28 -38.99 5.02
C PRO A 55 -2.37 -39.36 6.19
N THR A 56 -2.26 -40.65 6.49
CA THR A 56 -1.28 -41.13 7.47
C THR A 56 0.11 -40.85 6.93
N ALA A 57 0.90 -40.08 7.67
CA ALA A 57 2.27 -39.79 7.30
C ALA A 57 3.08 -41.10 7.26
N PRO A 58 3.89 -41.35 6.22
CA PRO A 58 4.81 -42.49 6.20
C PRO A 58 5.75 -42.42 7.41
N PRO A 59 6.10 -43.56 8.05
CA PRO A 59 6.95 -43.56 9.24
C PRO A 59 8.32 -42.92 8.99
N GLU A 60 8.81 -42.98 7.74
CA GLU A 60 10.10 -42.40 7.35
C GLU A 60 10.07 -40.90 7.03
N LEU A 61 8.89 -40.26 7.04
CA LEU A 61 8.78 -38.84 6.74
C LEU A 61 9.55 -37.99 7.76
N TRP A 62 9.36 -38.27 9.05
CA TRP A 62 10.01 -37.53 10.13
C TRP A 62 11.54 -37.69 10.15
N PRO A 63 12.09 -38.92 10.09
CA PRO A 63 13.53 -39.13 9.94
C PRO A 63 14.11 -38.37 8.75
N ARG A 64 13.42 -38.36 7.60
CA ARG A 64 13.88 -37.64 6.40
C ARG A 64 13.87 -36.12 6.59
N ILE A 65 12.82 -35.56 7.21
CA ILE A 65 12.75 -34.13 7.54
C ILE A 65 13.88 -33.77 8.51
N ALA A 66 14.07 -34.55 9.57
CA ALA A 66 15.13 -34.33 10.56
C ALA A 66 16.52 -34.37 9.91
N ALA A 67 16.79 -35.35 9.04
CA ALA A 67 18.03 -35.45 8.30
C ALA A 67 18.23 -34.25 7.36
N ALA A 68 17.19 -33.80 6.66
CA ALA A 68 17.26 -32.63 5.78
C ALA A 68 17.55 -31.33 6.54
N VAL A 69 16.97 -31.16 7.73
CA VAL A 69 17.24 -30.02 8.62
C VAL A 69 18.68 -30.09 9.15
N ALA A 70 19.14 -31.27 9.60
CA ALA A 70 20.49 -31.48 10.11
C ALA A 70 21.57 -31.28 9.04
N GLN A 71 21.30 -31.64 7.79
CA GLN A 71 22.19 -31.39 6.66
C GLN A 71 22.38 -29.89 6.36
N GLY A 72 21.58 -29.02 6.97
CA GLY A 72 21.80 -27.58 6.96
C GLY A 72 21.98 -27.02 5.56
N ARG A 73 21.22 -27.56 4.57
CA ARG A 73 21.28 -27.08 3.18
C ARG A 73 21.24 -25.56 3.23
N PRO A 74 22.28 -24.85 2.74
CA PRO A 74 22.34 -23.42 2.87
C PRO A 74 21.10 -22.87 2.19
N LEU A 75 20.20 -22.34 3.01
CA LEU A 75 18.97 -21.79 2.48
C LEU A 75 19.35 -20.69 1.50
N PRO A 76 18.77 -20.66 0.28
CA PRO A 76 19.03 -19.59 -0.68
C PRO A 76 18.68 -18.22 -0.09
N PHE A 77 17.94 -18.17 1.01
CA PHE A 77 17.68 -16.98 1.82
C PHE A 77 18.94 -16.22 2.25
N ARG A 78 20.11 -16.86 2.46
CA ARG A 78 21.36 -16.12 2.71
C ARG A 78 21.82 -15.36 1.48
N ALA A 79 21.77 -15.99 0.30
CA ALA A 79 22.08 -15.34 -0.96
C ALA A 79 21.05 -14.23 -1.29
N LEU A 80 19.77 -14.46 -1.02
CA LEU A 80 18.70 -13.46 -1.13
C LEU A 80 18.88 -12.29 -0.18
N ARG A 81 19.31 -12.52 1.07
CA ARG A 81 19.63 -11.44 2.01
C ARG A 81 20.79 -10.59 1.51
N LEU A 82 21.87 -11.22 1.05
CA LEU A 82 23.00 -10.50 0.47
C LEU A 82 22.60 -9.74 -0.81
N ALA A 83 21.79 -10.33 -1.67
CA ALA A 83 21.24 -9.68 -2.85
C ALA A 83 20.34 -8.49 -2.47
N SER A 84 19.52 -8.61 -1.42
CA SER A 84 18.68 -7.50 -0.93
C SER A 84 19.49 -6.35 -0.36
N LEU A 85 20.59 -6.64 0.36
CA LEU A 85 21.51 -5.61 0.84
C LEU A 85 22.23 -4.92 -0.32
N ALA A 86 22.68 -5.69 -1.32
CA ALA A 86 23.29 -5.15 -2.53
C ALA A 86 22.30 -4.27 -3.32
N ALA A 87 21.05 -4.70 -3.47
CA ALA A 87 20.00 -3.95 -4.13
C ALA A 87 19.66 -2.66 -3.37
N ALA A 88 19.57 -2.70 -2.03
CA ALA A 88 19.35 -1.52 -1.21
C ALA A 88 20.50 -0.52 -1.32
N ALA A 89 21.76 -0.98 -1.31
CA ALA A 89 22.92 -0.13 -1.50
C ALA A 89 22.93 0.51 -2.90
N ALA A 90 22.62 -0.27 -3.95
CA ALA A 90 22.50 0.25 -5.30
C ALA A 90 21.39 1.30 -5.42
N GLY A 91 20.22 1.06 -4.81
CA GLY A 91 19.12 2.02 -4.75
C GLY A 91 19.51 3.31 -4.01
N LEU A 92 20.22 3.21 -2.88
CA LEU A 92 20.70 4.37 -2.13
C LEU A 92 21.69 5.21 -2.95
N LEU A 93 22.61 4.55 -3.68
CA LEU A 93 23.54 5.21 -4.61
C LEU A 93 22.81 5.90 -5.76
N LEU A 94 21.77 5.27 -6.31
CA LEU A 94 20.90 5.84 -7.35
C LEU A 94 20.17 7.09 -6.84
N VAL A 95 19.58 7.03 -5.64
CA VAL A 95 18.93 8.19 -5.01
C VAL A 95 19.93 9.31 -4.73
N LEU A 96 21.11 9.00 -4.20
CA LEU A 96 22.16 9.99 -3.92
C LEU A 96 22.67 10.65 -5.21
N THR A 97 22.90 9.88 -6.26
CA THR A 97 23.33 10.40 -7.57
C THR A 97 22.26 11.29 -8.19
N LEU A 98 20.98 10.86 -8.22
CA LEU A 98 19.87 11.70 -8.67
C LEU A 98 19.77 12.99 -7.84
N TRP A 99 19.89 12.91 -6.52
CA TRP A 99 19.81 14.08 -5.64
C TRP A 99 20.95 15.07 -5.88
N THR A 100 22.18 14.60 -6.13
CA THR A 100 23.30 15.48 -6.49
C THR A 100 23.15 16.09 -7.88
N SER A 101 22.60 15.35 -8.84
CA SER A 101 22.32 15.81 -10.20
C SER A 101 21.18 16.83 -10.27
N SER A 102 20.22 16.74 -9.37
CA SER A 102 19.06 17.64 -9.31
C SER A 102 19.33 18.88 -8.46
N ARG A 103 20.55 19.07 -7.96
CA ARG A 103 20.96 20.37 -7.42
C ARG A 103 20.77 21.40 -8.52
N PRO A 104 19.95 22.44 -8.30
CA PRO A 104 19.76 23.48 -9.29
C PRO A 104 21.13 24.05 -9.63
N ALA A 105 21.50 23.97 -10.91
CA ALA A 105 22.70 24.66 -11.37
C ALA A 105 22.57 26.12 -10.92
N PRO A 106 23.63 26.73 -10.36
CA PRO A 106 23.61 28.13 -10.01
C PRO A 106 23.07 28.87 -11.23
N ALA A 107 21.94 29.56 -11.06
CA ALA A 107 21.23 30.16 -12.16
C ALA A 107 22.26 30.96 -12.97
N PRO A 108 22.41 30.69 -14.27
CA PRO A 108 23.30 31.51 -15.08
C PRO A 108 22.87 32.94 -14.82
N THR A 109 23.81 33.76 -14.36
CA THR A 109 23.58 35.19 -14.15
C THR A 109 23.32 35.75 -15.53
N LEU A 110 22.07 35.67 -15.95
CA LEU A 110 21.57 36.28 -17.15
C LEU A 110 21.68 37.75 -16.83
N ASN A 111 22.75 38.37 -17.31
CA ASN A 111 22.90 39.81 -17.35
C ASN A 111 21.77 40.32 -18.25
N LEU A 112 20.57 40.37 -17.68
CA LEU A 112 19.43 41.06 -18.23
C LEU A 112 19.83 42.52 -18.20
N VAL A 113 20.35 42.96 -19.34
CA VAL A 113 20.34 44.38 -19.69
C VAL A 113 18.86 44.74 -19.73
N VAL A 114 18.38 45.26 -18.60
CA VAL A 114 17.04 45.83 -18.51
C VAL A 114 17.06 47.05 -19.40
N GLN A 115 16.66 46.86 -20.66
CA GLN A 115 16.26 47.99 -21.48
C GLN A 115 15.00 48.55 -20.83
N GLU A 116 15.09 49.76 -20.29
CA GLU A 116 13.92 50.50 -19.84
C GLU A 116 12.94 50.62 -21.00
N VAL A 117 11.87 49.84 -20.94
CA VAL A 117 10.83 49.90 -21.96
C VAL A 117 10.00 51.14 -21.66
N GLY A 118 10.09 52.13 -22.54
CA GLY A 118 9.40 53.40 -22.39
C GLY A 118 7.89 53.24 -22.18
N PRO A 119 7.22 54.25 -21.60
CA PRO A 119 5.84 54.20 -21.11
C PRO A 119 4.79 53.82 -22.18
N ASP A 120 5.11 53.94 -23.46
CA ASP A 120 4.20 53.58 -24.55
C ASP A 120 4.01 52.06 -24.71
N SER A 121 5.00 51.25 -24.31
CA SER A 121 4.91 49.79 -24.40
C SER A 121 3.87 49.17 -23.45
N GLN A 122 3.68 49.79 -22.27
CA GLN A 122 2.68 49.34 -21.30
C GLN A 122 1.24 49.48 -21.82
N ARG A 123 0.98 50.46 -22.70
CA ARG A 123 -0.34 50.62 -23.33
C ARG A 123 -0.60 49.53 -24.37
N ALA A 124 0.41 49.17 -25.16
CA ALA A 124 0.28 48.11 -26.16
C ALA A 124 0.00 46.75 -25.52
N PHE A 125 0.65 46.44 -24.40
CA PHE A 125 0.44 45.16 -23.71
C PHE A 125 -0.95 45.03 -23.08
N ARG A 126 -1.54 46.11 -22.56
CA ARG A 126 -2.90 46.07 -22.00
C ARG A 126 -3.99 45.72 -23.03
N GLY A 127 -3.74 45.97 -24.31
CA GLY A 127 -4.68 45.60 -25.38
C GLY A 127 -4.57 44.14 -25.83
N LEU A 128 -3.45 43.48 -25.55
CA LEU A 128 -3.14 42.14 -26.05
C LEU A 128 -3.34 41.02 -25.04
N VAL A 129 -3.48 41.34 -23.75
CA VAL A 129 -3.84 40.34 -22.73
C VAL A 129 -5.35 40.17 -22.75
N PRO A 130 -5.88 39.03 -23.23
CA PRO A 130 -7.30 38.74 -23.13
C PRO A 130 -7.67 38.78 -21.65
N LYS A 131 -8.73 39.52 -21.31
CA LYS A 131 -9.30 39.53 -19.97
C LYS A 131 -9.75 38.11 -19.65
N TYR A 132 -8.94 37.37 -18.90
CA TYR A 132 -9.35 36.10 -18.29
C TYR A 132 -10.28 36.45 -17.12
N ASP A 133 -11.49 36.91 -17.44
CA ASP A 133 -12.56 37.14 -16.48
C ASP A 133 -13.31 35.83 -16.17
N ASP A 134 -12.92 34.69 -16.76
CA ASP A 134 -13.62 33.41 -16.63
C ASP A 134 -12.72 32.30 -16.07
N VAL A 135 -12.06 32.63 -14.96
CA VAL A 135 -11.34 31.63 -14.14
C VAL A 135 -12.33 30.61 -13.56
N ASP A 136 -13.59 31.01 -13.40
CA ASP A 136 -14.66 30.15 -12.90
C ASP A 136 -15.07 29.07 -13.93
N ALA A 137 -15.14 29.38 -15.23
CA ALA A 137 -15.38 28.36 -16.25
C ALA A 137 -14.24 27.34 -16.36
N ALA A 138 -12.98 27.77 -16.21
CA ALA A 138 -11.84 26.85 -16.20
C ALA A 138 -11.90 25.90 -14.99
N THR A 139 -12.38 26.39 -13.84
CA THR A 139 -12.49 25.60 -12.61
C THR A 139 -13.65 24.59 -12.71
N ALA A 140 -14.78 24.99 -13.31
CA ALA A 140 -15.93 24.09 -13.53
C ALA A 140 -15.60 22.92 -14.48
N MET A 141 -14.73 23.13 -15.47
CA MET A 141 -14.33 22.09 -16.42
C MET A 141 -13.49 20.98 -15.74
N VAL A 142 -12.66 21.36 -14.76
CA VAL A 142 -11.84 20.41 -13.97
C VAL A 142 -12.72 19.58 -13.03
N ASP A 143 -13.71 20.19 -12.40
CA ASP A 143 -14.60 19.51 -11.44
C ASP A 143 -15.51 18.46 -12.12
N THR A 144 -15.83 18.68 -13.40
CA THR A 144 -16.61 17.72 -14.21
C THR A 144 -15.80 16.49 -14.60
N LEU A 145 -14.48 16.64 -14.81
CA LEU A 145 -13.59 15.53 -15.16
C LEU A 145 -13.29 14.61 -13.96
N LEU A 146 -13.34 15.13 -12.73
CA LEU A 146 -13.01 14.37 -11.51
C LEU A 146 -14.17 13.55 -10.92
N ARG A 147 -15.41 13.70 -11.43
CA ARG A 147 -16.61 13.04 -10.88
C ARG A 147 -17.05 11.75 -11.58
N ASN A 148 -16.38 11.35 -12.67
CA ASN A 148 -16.78 10.22 -13.52
C ASN A 148 -15.92 8.95 -13.35
N ASP A 149 -15.06 8.91 -12.33
CA ASP A 149 -14.31 7.71 -11.92
C ASP A 149 -14.84 7.16 -10.59
#